data_AF-A0A650M1R7-F1
#
_entry.id   AF-A0A650M1R7-F1
#
_cell.length_a   1.000
_cell.length_b   1.000
_cell.length_c   1.000
_cell.angle_alpha   90.00
_cell.angle_beta   90.00
_cell.angle_gamma   90.00
#
_symmetry.space_group_name_H-M   'P 1'
#
loop_
_entity.id
_entity.type
_entity.pdbx_description
1 polymer ?
#
loop_
_entity_poly.entity_id
_entity_poly.type
_entity_poly.pdbx_seq_one_letter_code
_entity_poly.pdbx_strand_id
1 'polypeptide(L)'
;MADIGRLKVQCFRGNDYIPIDGAKITIRGIGEFATNRTLNLTTNSSGLTEEIEVDAPPIEYSLNENSNKTPYSLYDITVEREDFEPIIIRGCQVFPNEVAYQICNLSTDLRAGNTRQEVINILPNTLYGNFPPKIPEEVDKPLPPPTSGVVLPQPVVPEYIVVHQGSPNDASAPNYKVDYKEYIKNVASCEIYSTWPETTIRANVFCIISFTLNRIYTEWYRGKGKNFDITSSTAYDHAFNYGRNIYDSISAIVDEIFSTYVRRIGNKQPLLTQYCDGKNVKCPEWLSQWGSKYLGDQGKLPYEILMYYYGNDIELVTAEKVEGSPQSYPGYDLTIGSTGEPVRTIQEQLNRIARNYPLIPKVAQDGVFGETTAEAVRTFQGIFSLPKTGVVDYATWYKISDVYVGVTRIAELRGATNRIFVPPVAPRKDNDIKIPSFYY
;
A
#
# COMPACT_ATOMS: atom_id res chain seq x y z
N MET A 1 16.53 27.03 1.57
CA MET A 1 15.75 27.01 2.82
C MET A 1 15.12 25.63 2.92
N ALA A 2 14.89 25.11 4.13
CA ALA A 2 14.16 23.86 4.26
C ALA A 2 12.69 24.08 3.82
N ASP A 3 12.13 23.07 3.18
CA ASP A 3 10.69 22.97 2.96
C ASP A 3 10.06 22.24 4.15
N ILE A 4 8.73 22.11 4.16
CA ILE A 4 7.99 21.46 5.25
C ILE A 4 7.39 20.15 4.75
N GLY A 5 7.66 19.07 5.47
CA GLY A 5 6.90 17.81 5.36
C GLY A 5 6.03 17.61 6.59
N ARG A 6 5.16 16.61 6.56
CA ARG A 6 4.26 16.29 7.67
C ARG A 6 4.44 14.83 8.09
N LEU A 7 4.30 14.57 9.40
CA LEU A 7 4.45 13.24 9.98
C LEU A 7 3.30 12.96 10.94
N LYS A 8 2.73 11.76 10.85
CA LYS A 8 1.78 11.23 11.83
C LYS A 8 2.09 9.77 12.12
N VAL A 9 1.76 9.30 13.32
CA VAL A 9 2.05 7.93 13.78
C VAL A 9 0.76 7.25 14.21
N GLN A 10 0.56 6.00 13.79
CA GLN A 10 -0.54 5.16 14.26
C GLN A 10 -0.01 3.88 14.92
N CYS A 11 -0.55 3.56 16.10
CA CYS A 11 -0.16 2.41 16.89
C CYS A 11 -1.28 1.39 16.98
N PHE A 12 -0.96 0.14 16.67
CA PHE A 12 -1.86 -1.01 16.76
C PHE A 12 -1.28 -2.11 17.64
N ARG A 13 -2.15 -2.99 18.12
CA ARG A 13 -1.75 -4.19 18.85
C ARG A 13 -1.44 -5.34 17.88
N GLY A 14 -0.16 -5.68 17.76
CA GLY A 14 0.30 -6.68 16.80
C GLY A 14 -0.13 -6.32 15.37
N ASN A 15 -0.47 -7.33 14.57
CA ASN A 15 -0.95 -7.11 13.18
C ASN A 15 -2.48 -7.02 13.08
N ASP A 16 -3.19 -6.78 14.18
CA ASP A 16 -4.64 -6.53 14.15
C ASP A 16 -4.92 -5.02 14.09
N TYR A 17 -6.10 -4.63 13.61
CA TYR A 17 -6.50 -3.23 13.51
C TYR A 17 -6.99 -2.67 14.85
N ILE A 18 -6.52 -3.17 16.00
CA ILE A 18 -6.95 -2.69 17.31
C ILE A 18 -6.04 -1.54 17.75
N PRO A 19 -6.57 -0.31 17.89
CA PRO A 19 -5.77 0.86 18.21
C PRO A 19 -5.23 0.82 19.64
N ILE A 20 -4.05 1.41 19.83
CA ILE A 20 -3.44 1.61 21.15
C ILE A 20 -3.56 3.07 21.55
N ASP A 21 -4.44 3.34 22.51
CA ASP A 21 -4.61 4.66 23.12
C ASP A 21 -3.48 4.97 24.13
N GLY A 22 -3.05 6.22 24.20
CA GLY A 22 -2.07 6.68 25.17
C GLY A 22 -0.66 6.11 24.99
N ALA A 23 -0.27 5.70 23.78
CA ALA A 23 1.12 5.36 23.46
C ALA A 23 1.94 6.65 23.35
N LYS A 24 3.08 6.69 24.04
CA LYS A 24 3.99 7.82 24.05
C LYS A 24 4.94 7.70 22.85
N ILE A 25 4.98 8.73 22.03
CA ILE A 25 5.80 8.79 20.82
C ILE A 25 6.87 9.86 21.00
N THR A 26 8.14 9.48 20.85
CA THR A 26 9.26 10.41 20.87
C THR A 26 9.93 10.42 19.50
N ILE A 27 10.00 11.58 18.87
CA ILE A 27 10.51 11.77 17.50
C ILE A 27 11.78 12.63 17.56
N ARG A 28 12.85 12.17 16.92
CA ARG A 28 14.14 12.86 16.87
C ARG A 28 14.64 12.96 15.43
N GLY A 29 14.89 14.19 14.96
CA GLY A 29 15.49 14.42 13.66
C GLY A 29 16.96 13.95 13.60
N ILE A 30 17.35 13.42 12.44
CA ILE A 30 18.72 13.03 12.09
C ILE A 30 19.15 13.75 10.82
N GLY A 31 20.33 14.36 10.87
CA GLY A 31 20.96 14.98 9.71
C GLY A 31 20.74 16.49 9.62
N GLU A 32 21.20 17.07 8.52
CA GLU A 32 21.32 18.52 8.35
C GLU A 32 19.96 19.23 8.28
N PHE A 33 18.97 18.63 7.62
CA PHE A 33 17.65 19.24 7.40
C PHE A 33 16.61 18.83 8.42
N ALA A 34 16.88 17.83 9.26
CA ALA A 34 15.87 17.33 10.17
C ALA A 34 15.70 18.28 11.36
N THR A 35 14.47 18.38 11.85
CA THR A 35 14.15 19.22 12.99
C THR A 35 15.00 18.80 14.20
N ASN A 36 15.88 19.68 14.68
CA ASN A 36 16.85 19.38 15.74
C ASN A 36 16.26 19.29 17.17
N ARG A 37 14.96 19.54 17.33
CA ARG A 37 14.25 19.37 18.62
C ARG A 37 13.64 17.98 18.71
N THR A 38 13.63 17.42 19.92
CA THR A 38 12.83 16.23 20.22
C THR A 38 11.36 16.62 20.33
N LEU A 39 10.50 15.90 19.61
CA LEU A 39 9.05 16.08 19.66
C LEU A 39 8.45 14.91 20.45
N ASN A 40 7.45 15.21 21.28
CA ASN A 40 6.73 14.20 22.05
C ASN A 40 5.25 14.30 21.71
N LEU A 41 4.67 13.18 21.27
CA LEU A 41 3.25 13.05 20.94
C LEU A 41 2.65 11.92 21.78
N THR A 42 1.33 11.84 21.76
CA THR A 42 0.58 10.74 22.38
C THR A 42 -0.54 10.33 21.44
N THR A 43 -0.75 9.02 21.29
CA THR A 43 -1.88 8.52 20.49
C THR A 43 -3.21 8.75 21.19
N ASN A 44 -4.25 9.03 20.41
CA ASN A 44 -5.63 9.12 20.88
C ASN A 44 -6.32 7.75 20.89
N SER A 45 -7.64 7.73 21.14
CA SER A 45 -8.46 6.51 21.19
C SER A 45 -8.58 5.74 19.86
N SER A 46 -8.13 6.33 18.74
CA SER A 46 -7.97 5.66 17.44
C SER A 46 -6.53 5.21 17.17
N GLY A 47 -5.67 5.28 18.19
CA GLY A 47 -4.26 4.91 18.10
C GLY A 47 -3.42 5.90 17.30
N LEU A 48 -3.95 7.09 17.00
CA LEU A 48 -3.37 8.05 16.06
C LEU A 48 -2.83 9.27 16.81
N THR A 49 -1.66 9.78 16.42
CA THR A 49 -1.17 11.08 16.88
C THR A 49 -1.82 12.23 16.12
N GLU A 50 -1.68 13.46 16.60
CA GLU A 50 -1.83 14.62 15.71
C GLU A 50 -0.79 14.59 14.57
N GLU A 51 -1.12 15.27 13.48
CA GLU A 51 -0.19 15.51 12.37
C GLU A 51 0.72 16.68 12.72
N ILE A 52 2.03 16.48 12.61
CA ILE A 52 3.02 17.52 12.90
C ILE A 52 3.78 17.93 11.64
N GLU A 53 4.06 19.23 11.56
CA GLU A 53 4.98 19.78 10.57
C GLU A 53 6.43 19.61 11.03
N VAL A 54 7.28 19.14 10.13
CA VAL A 54 8.70 18.92 10.37
C VAL A 54 9.52 19.35 9.16
N ASP A 55 10.75 19.79 9.42
CA ASP A 55 11.65 20.25 8.36
C ASP A 55 11.99 19.10 7.38
N ALA A 56 11.91 19.42 6.10
CA ALA A 56 12.23 18.55 4.97
C ALA A 56 13.21 19.26 4.00
N PRO A 57 13.99 18.51 3.21
CA PRO A 57 14.84 19.12 2.18
C PRO A 57 13.99 19.82 1.11
N PRO A 58 14.60 20.76 0.36
CA PRO A 58 13.93 21.40 -0.77
C PRO A 58 13.34 20.41 -1.79
N ILE A 59 12.12 20.67 -2.27
CA ILE A 59 11.40 19.78 -3.20
C ILE A 59 12.15 19.57 -4.52
N GLU A 60 13.00 20.51 -4.96
CA GLU A 60 13.80 20.29 -6.17
C GLU A 60 14.73 19.07 -6.08
N TYR A 61 15.08 18.61 -4.88
CA TYR A 61 15.96 17.44 -4.70
C TYR A 61 15.28 16.13 -5.11
N SER A 62 13.95 16.04 -5.01
CA SER A 62 13.17 14.88 -5.47
C SER A 62 12.65 15.02 -6.90
N LEU A 63 12.60 16.24 -7.44
CA LEU A 63 12.11 16.51 -8.79
C LEU A 63 13.20 16.51 -9.87
N ASN A 64 14.48 16.63 -9.46
CA ASN A 64 15.63 16.67 -10.36
C ASN A 64 16.40 15.34 -10.33
N GLU A 65 16.34 14.60 -11.44
CA GLU A 65 17.09 13.34 -11.63
C GLU A 65 18.59 13.49 -11.36
N ASN A 66 19.18 14.65 -11.67
CA ASN A 66 20.61 14.91 -11.52
C ASN A 66 21.00 15.36 -10.11
N SER A 67 20.05 15.50 -9.19
CA SER A 67 20.36 15.82 -7.79
C SER A 67 21.17 14.68 -7.14
N ASN A 68 22.17 15.06 -6.34
CA ASN A 68 22.94 14.16 -5.46
C ASN A 68 22.65 14.41 -3.97
N LYS A 69 21.66 15.27 -3.68
CA LYS A 69 21.22 15.61 -2.33
C LYS A 69 20.11 14.67 -1.88
N THR A 70 20.04 14.38 -0.58
CA THR A 70 18.98 13.53 -0.02
C THR A 70 17.63 14.25 -0.14
N PRO A 71 16.59 13.61 -0.74
CA PRO A 71 15.31 14.29 -1.00
C PRO A 71 14.31 14.22 0.17
N TYR A 72 14.71 13.65 1.29
CA TYR A 72 13.89 13.49 2.49
C TYR A 72 14.72 13.72 3.76
N SER A 73 14.05 14.17 4.82
CA SER A 73 14.61 14.21 6.17
C SER A 73 14.43 12.85 6.85
N LEU A 74 15.32 12.54 7.81
CA LEU A 74 15.29 11.31 8.58
C LEU A 74 14.86 11.59 10.02
N TYR A 75 13.94 10.78 10.53
CA TYR A 75 13.45 10.86 11.90
C TYR A 75 13.50 9.48 12.58
N ASP A 76 14.09 9.41 13.76
CA ASP A 76 13.98 8.24 14.63
C ASP A 76 12.74 8.40 15.50
N ILE A 77 11.92 7.35 15.58
CA ILE A 77 10.66 7.32 16.30
C ILE A 77 10.74 6.22 17.35
N THR A 78 10.61 6.58 18.62
CA THR A 78 10.49 5.64 19.73
C THR A 78 9.04 5.61 20.19
N VAL A 79 8.46 4.41 20.31
CA VAL A 79 7.09 4.19 20.75
C VAL A 79 7.09 3.38 22.04
N GLU A 80 6.48 3.92 23.09
CA GLU A 80 6.41 3.33 24.42
C GLU A 80 4.95 3.26 24.89
N ARG A 81 4.54 2.09 25.41
CA ARG A 81 3.25 1.90 26.09
C ARG A 81 3.42 0.83 27.17
N GLU A 82 2.79 1.04 28.33
CA GLU A 82 2.75 0.04 29.40
C GLU A 82 2.16 -1.29 28.88
N ASP A 83 2.74 -2.41 29.30
CA ASP A 83 2.42 -3.78 28.86
C ASP A 83 2.77 -4.15 27.40
N PHE A 84 3.47 -3.27 26.68
CA PHE A 84 3.95 -3.55 25.32
C PHE A 84 5.48 -3.50 25.22
N GLU A 85 6.03 -4.28 24.29
CA GLU A 85 7.44 -4.14 23.91
C GLU A 85 7.66 -2.79 23.19
N PRO A 86 8.63 -1.96 23.61
CA PRO A 86 8.93 -0.71 22.92
C PRO A 86 9.46 -0.96 21.50
N ILE A 87 9.00 -0.13 20.56
CA ILE A 87 9.45 -0.14 19.17
C ILE A 87 10.30 1.10 18.90
N ILE A 88 11.44 0.90 18.25
CA ILE A 88 12.29 1.96 17.73
C ILE A 88 12.33 1.86 16.20
N ILE A 89 11.75 2.84 15.52
CA ILE A 89 11.89 3.02 14.09
C ILE A 89 13.07 3.95 13.85
N ARG A 90 14.05 3.51 13.07
CA ARG A 90 15.19 4.31 12.66
C ARG A 90 15.09 4.74 11.22
N GLY A 91 15.25 6.04 10.97
CA GLY A 91 15.28 6.59 9.62
C GLY A 91 13.92 6.69 8.92
N CYS A 92 12.83 6.98 9.66
CA CYS A 92 11.56 7.37 9.04
C CYS A 92 11.78 8.54 8.10
N GLN A 93 11.32 8.40 6.86
CA GLN A 93 11.59 9.34 5.77
C GLN A 93 10.44 10.33 5.65
N VAL A 94 10.75 11.63 5.61
CA VAL A 94 9.75 12.69 5.40
C VAL A 94 10.15 13.53 4.19
N PHE A 95 9.32 13.51 3.15
CA PHE A 95 9.46 14.35 1.96
C PHE A 95 8.76 15.71 2.15
N PRO A 96 9.20 16.75 1.44
CA PRO A 96 8.53 18.04 1.45
C PRO A 96 7.13 17.96 0.85
N ASN A 97 6.19 18.72 1.42
CA ASN A 97 4.76 18.82 1.09
C ASN A 97 3.93 17.53 1.26
N GLU A 98 4.57 16.43 1.62
CA GLU A 98 3.95 15.11 1.77
C GLU A 98 3.63 14.78 3.24
N VAL A 99 2.62 13.95 3.45
CA VAL A 99 2.30 13.37 4.76
C VAL A 99 2.91 11.98 4.84
N ALA A 100 3.98 11.85 5.61
CA ALA A 100 4.56 10.58 5.99
C ALA A 100 3.71 9.93 7.09
N TYR A 101 3.34 8.67 6.90
CA TYR A 101 2.55 7.91 7.84
C TYR A 101 3.33 6.71 8.37
N GLN A 102 3.67 6.75 9.66
CA GLN A 102 4.36 5.64 10.33
C GLN A 102 3.35 4.77 11.08
N ILE A 103 3.22 3.52 10.68
CA ILE A 103 2.43 2.51 11.39
C ILE A 103 3.35 1.72 12.31
N CYS A 104 2.95 1.52 13.56
CA CYS A 104 3.69 0.79 14.59
C CYS A 104 2.81 -0.30 15.20
N ASN A 105 3.23 -1.56 15.06
CA ASN A 105 2.49 -2.73 15.49
C ASN A 105 3.12 -3.31 16.77
N LEU A 106 2.63 -2.91 17.94
CA LEU A 106 3.24 -3.26 19.23
C LEU A 106 2.84 -4.66 19.68
N SER A 107 3.84 -5.44 20.08
CA SER A 107 3.64 -6.78 20.63
C SER A 107 3.39 -6.76 22.14
N THR A 108 2.55 -7.69 22.60
CA THR A 108 2.35 -8.00 24.02
C THR A 108 3.15 -9.21 24.50
N ASP A 109 3.92 -9.86 23.61
CA ASP A 109 4.77 -11.01 23.94
C ASP A 109 6.01 -10.54 24.71
N LEU A 110 5.81 -10.11 25.95
CA LEU A 110 6.88 -9.80 26.91
C LEU A 110 7.60 -11.11 27.27
N ARG A 111 8.49 -11.61 26.39
CA ARG A 111 9.21 -12.86 26.67
C ARG A 111 10.03 -12.69 27.96
N ALA A 112 9.82 -13.63 28.87
CA ALA A 112 10.36 -13.65 30.22
C ALA A 112 11.84 -13.24 30.29
N GLY A 113 12.11 -12.09 30.93
CA GLY A 113 13.42 -11.73 31.46
C GLY A 113 14.35 -10.89 30.58
N ASN A 114 13.96 -10.51 29.36
CA ASN A 114 14.73 -9.56 28.55
C ASN A 114 13.78 -8.61 27.80
N THR A 115 13.71 -7.36 28.23
CA THR A 115 12.99 -6.27 27.55
C THR A 115 13.68 -5.99 26.21
N ARG A 116 13.47 -6.85 25.21
CA ARG A 116 14.10 -6.69 23.91
C ARG A 116 13.29 -5.66 23.14
N GLN A 117 13.86 -4.46 22.99
CA GLN A 117 13.30 -3.43 22.12
C GLN A 117 13.29 -3.96 20.68
N GLU A 118 12.15 -3.84 20.00
CA GLU A 118 12.10 -4.09 18.56
C GLU A 118 12.72 -2.88 17.85
N VAL A 119 13.72 -3.12 17.01
CA VAL A 119 14.38 -2.05 16.24
C VAL A 119 14.16 -2.30 14.76
N ILE A 120 13.41 -1.42 14.11
CA ILE A 120 13.16 -1.43 12.68
C ILE A 120 14.06 -0.37 12.05
N ASN A 121 14.93 -0.79 11.12
CA ASN A 121 15.76 0.13 10.35
C ASN A 121 15.12 0.34 8.98
N ILE A 122 14.83 1.59 8.65
CA ILE A 122 14.32 1.96 7.33
C ILE A 122 15.50 2.22 6.41
N LEU A 123 15.59 1.45 5.33
CA LEU A 123 16.59 1.59 4.29
C LEU A 123 16.31 2.83 3.42
N PRO A 124 17.34 3.41 2.79
CA PRO A 124 17.16 4.49 1.83
C PRO A 124 16.18 4.12 0.71
N ASN A 125 15.38 5.07 0.22
CA ASN A 125 14.59 4.88 -1.00
C ASN A 125 15.50 4.49 -2.19
N THR A 126 15.04 3.60 -3.08
CA THR A 126 15.88 2.98 -4.12
C THR A 126 16.41 3.96 -5.16
N LEU A 127 15.70 5.08 -5.39
CA LEU A 127 16.14 6.13 -6.31
C LEU A 127 17.30 6.99 -5.76
N TYR A 128 17.58 6.89 -4.45
CA TYR A 128 18.68 7.58 -3.79
C TYR A 128 19.76 6.63 -3.28
N GLY A 129 19.36 5.48 -2.72
CA GLY A 129 20.26 4.49 -2.15
C GLY A 129 20.99 3.68 -3.22
N ASN A 130 22.01 2.93 -2.76
CA ASN A 130 22.73 2.00 -3.62
C ASN A 130 22.14 0.60 -3.49
N PHE A 131 21.48 0.13 -4.55
CA PHE A 131 20.84 -1.17 -4.60
C PHE A 131 21.32 -1.97 -5.81
N PRO A 132 21.40 -3.31 -5.73
CA PRO A 132 21.74 -4.14 -6.87
C PRO A 132 20.79 -3.88 -8.05
N PRO A 133 21.31 -3.81 -9.30
CA PRO A 133 20.49 -3.68 -10.48
C PRO A 133 19.60 -4.90 -10.66
N LYS A 134 18.41 -4.68 -11.21
CA LYS A 134 17.46 -5.75 -11.52
C LYS A 134 18.05 -6.71 -12.56
N ILE A 135 17.92 -8.01 -12.31
CA ILE A 135 18.34 -9.07 -13.22
C ILE A 135 17.20 -9.29 -14.22
N PRO A 136 17.46 -9.14 -15.54
CA PRO A 136 16.45 -9.39 -16.55
C PRO A 136 15.88 -10.80 -16.49
N GLU A 137 14.56 -10.85 -16.50
CA GLU A 137 13.79 -12.07 -16.55
C GLU A 137 12.87 -12.11 -17.77
N GLU A 138 12.67 -13.30 -18.33
CA GLU A 138 11.66 -13.53 -19.37
C GLU A 138 10.28 -13.09 -18.89
N VAL A 139 9.56 -12.37 -19.76
CA VAL A 139 8.23 -11.82 -19.47
C VAL A 139 7.19 -12.92 -19.30
N ASP A 140 7.21 -13.91 -20.20
CA ASP A 140 6.31 -15.05 -20.16
C ASP A 140 6.89 -16.13 -19.25
N LYS A 141 6.20 -16.41 -18.14
CA LYS A 141 6.60 -17.45 -17.20
C LYS A 141 5.93 -18.78 -17.52
N PRO A 142 6.66 -19.91 -17.37
CA PRO A 142 6.03 -21.21 -17.42
C PRO A 142 5.03 -21.30 -16.26
N LEU A 143 3.80 -21.73 -16.57
CA LEU A 143 2.80 -21.99 -15.53
C LEU A 143 3.23 -23.22 -14.72
N PRO A 144 2.91 -23.25 -13.41
CA PRO A 144 3.26 -24.39 -12.58
C PRO A 144 2.61 -25.68 -13.13
N PRO A 145 3.31 -26.83 -13.08
CA PRO A 145 2.69 -28.11 -13.41
C PRO A 145 1.48 -28.32 -12.49
N PRO A 146 0.36 -28.88 -12.99
CA PRO A 146 -0.86 -29.05 -12.21
C PRO A 146 -0.57 -29.94 -11.00
N THR A 147 -0.32 -29.33 -9.85
CA THR A 147 -0.07 -30.01 -8.59
C THR A 147 -1.42 -30.19 -7.93
N SER A 148 -1.97 -31.40 -8.02
CA SER A 148 -3.24 -31.78 -7.38
C SER A 148 -4.46 -30.88 -7.67
N GLY A 149 -4.49 -30.22 -8.84
CA GLY A 149 -5.75 -29.90 -9.52
C GLY A 149 -6.21 -28.45 -9.59
N VAL A 150 -5.46 -27.44 -9.17
CA VAL A 150 -5.90 -26.04 -9.36
C VAL A 150 -4.76 -25.14 -9.83
N VAL A 151 -4.54 -25.06 -11.15
CA VAL A 151 -3.96 -23.85 -11.75
C VAL A 151 -5.01 -22.76 -11.60
N LEU A 152 -4.67 -21.60 -11.03
CA LEU A 152 -5.63 -20.50 -10.93
C LEU A 152 -6.18 -20.18 -12.33
N PRO A 153 -7.50 -20.31 -12.57
CA PRO A 153 -8.07 -20.09 -13.90
C PRO A 153 -7.89 -18.64 -14.37
N GLN A 154 -7.75 -17.71 -13.41
CA GLN A 154 -7.54 -16.28 -13.59
C GLN A 154 -6.79 -15.68 -12.39
N PRO A 155 -6.15 -14.51 -12.56
CA PRO A 155 -5.50 -13.80 -11.45
C PRO A 155 -6.47 -13.43 -10.33
N VAL A 156 -6.01 -13.64 -9.10
CA VAL A 156 -6.73 -13.33 -7.85
C VAL A 156 -5.85 -12.41 -7.02
N VAL A 157 -6.44 -11.34 -6.48
CA VAL A 157 -5.77 -10.49 -5.48
C VAL A 157 -5.82 -11.22 -4.13
N PRO A 158 -4.68 -11.56 -3.52
CA PRO A 158 -4.68 -12.25 -2.25
C PRO A 158 -5.02 -11.30 -1.09
N GLU A 159 -5.44 -11.86 0.05
CA GLU A 159 -5.57 -11.11 1.30
C GLU A 159 -4.18 -10.75 1.85
N TYR A 160 -3.27 -11.72 1.84
CA TYR A 160 -1.93 -11.59 2.38
C TYR A 160 -0.87 -12.06 1.37
N ILE A 161 0.32 -11.47 1.48
CA ILE A 161 1.52 -11.89 0.77
C ILE A 161 2.62 -12.25 1.77
N VAL A 162 3.37 -13.32 1.50
CA VAL A 162 4.54 -13.71 2.28
C VAL A 162 5.80 -13.19 1.58
N VAL A 163 6.41 -12.17 2.16
CA VAL A 163 7.62 -11.51 1.66
C VAL A 163 8.84 -12.07 2.36
N HIS A 164 9.82 -12.52 1.58
CA HIS A 164 11.14 -12.93 2.08
C HIS A 164 12.10 -11.74 2.10
N GLN A 165 12.59 -11.33 3.27
CA GLN A 165 13.41 -10.13 3.45
C GLN A 165 14.88 -10.35 3.06
N GLY A 166 15.13 -10.79 1.83
CA GLY A 166 16.47 -11.12 1.35
C GLY A 166 16.48 -11.63 -0.09
N SER A 167 17.63 -12.14 -0.53
CA SER A 167 17.73 -12.88 -1.81
C SER A 167 16.94 -14.19 -1.72
N PRO A 168 16.38 -14.73 -2.80
CA PRO A 168 15.62 -15.99 -2.75
C PRO A 168 16.38 -17.20 -2.21
N ASN A 169 17.72 -17.12 -2.11
CA ASN A 169 18.58 -18.18 -1.59
C ASN A 169 19.14 -17.90 -0.18
N ASP A 170 18.76 -16.78 0.43
CA ASP A 170 19.17 -16.45 1.80
C ASP A 170 18.25 -17.12 2.82
N ALA A 171 18.56 -18.35 3.22
CA ALA A 171 17.77 -19.07 4.21
C ALA A 171 17.77 -18.43 5.62
N SER A 172 18.64 -17.44 5.88
CA SER A 172 18.71 -16.75 7.17
C SER A 172 17.76 -15.55 7.26
N ALA A 173 17.30 -15.04 6.11
CA ALA A 173 16.39 -13.91 6.05
C ALA A 173 14.97 -14.29 6.53
N PRO A 174 14.30 -13.42 7.31
CA PRO A 174 12.95 -13.68 7.80
C PRO A 174 11.91 -13.58 6.67
N ASN A 175 10.78 -14.27 6.88
CA ASN A 175 9.57 -14.09 6.09
C ASN A 175 8.55 -13.25 6.87
N TYR A 176 7.97 -12.26 6.21
CA TYR A 176 6.89 -11.43 6.75
C TYR A 176 5.59 -11.71 6.00
N LYS A 177 4.54 -12.06 6.74
CA LYS A 177 3.18 -12.13 6.20
C LYS A 177 2.55 -10.74 6.34
N VAL A 178 2.24 -10.09 5.22
CA VAL A 178 1.77 -8.70 5.16
C VAL A 178 0.46 -8.65 4.38
N ASP A 179 -0.46 -7.75 4.76
CA ASP A 179 -1.62 -7.43 3.94
C ASP A 179 -1.18 -7.00 2.53
N TYR A 180 -1.87 -7.49 1.50
CA TYR A 180 -1.46 -7.23 0.11
C TYR A 180 -1.41 -5.73 -0.21
N LYS A 181 -2.40 -4.93 0.20
CA LYS A 181 -2.41 -3.49 -0.09
C LYS A 181 -1.30 -2.76 0.65
N GLU A 182 -1.07 -3.12 1.91
CA GLU A 182 0.02 -2.54 2.71
C GLU A 182 1.40 -2.92 2.14
N TYR A 183 1.54 -4.12 1.55
CA TYR A 183 2.73 -4.49 0.79
C TYR A 183 2.94 -3.59 -0.43
N ILE A 184 1.90 -3.35 -1.25
CA ILE A 184 2.01 -2.49 -2.43
C ILE A 184 2.36 -1.04 -2.03
N LYS A 185 1.75 -0.50 -0.96
CA LYS A 185 2.09 0.83 -0.42
C LYS A 185 3.53 0.92 0.06
N ASN A 186 4.02 -0.13 0.73
CA ASN A 186 5.40 -0.24 1.20
C ASN A 186 6.39 -0.24 0.02
N VAL A 187 6.13 -1.09 -0.97
CA VAL A 187 6.95 -1.17 -2.19
C VAL A 187 6.98 0.16 -2.92
N ALA A 188 5.81 0.76 -3.19
CA ALA A 188 5.75 2.06 -3.85
C ALA A 188 6.54 3.13 -3.07
N SER A 189 6.44 3.14 -1.74
CA SER A 189 7.21 4.07 -0.90
C SER A 189 8.73 3.79 -0.92
N CYS A 190 9.14 2.54 -1.18
CA CYS A 190 10.55 2.15 -1.38
C CYS A 190 11.08 2.55 -2.75
N GLU A 191 10.24 2.42 -3.77
CA GLU A 191 10.66 2.42 -5.17
C GLU A 191 10.56 3.79 -5.84
N ILE A 192 9.65 4.65 -5.40
CA ILE A 192 9.40 5.96 -6.01
C ILE A 192 9.29 7.06 -4.96
N TYR A 193 9.46 8.30 -5.38
CA TYR A 193 9.25 9.45 -4.51
C TYR A 193 7.77 9.84 -4.48
N SER A 194 7.23 10.09 -3.28
CA SER A 194 5.84 10.50 -3.09
C SER A 194 5.55 11.91 -3.63
N THR A 195 6.58 12.74 -3.85
CA THR A 195 6.46 14.09 -4.41
C THR A 195 6.26 14.12 -5.93
N TRP A 196 6.27 12.96 -6.60
CA TRP A 196 6.13 12.89 -8.05
C TRP A 196 4.68 13.10 -8.51
N PRO A 197 4.44 13.47 -9.78
CA PRO A 197 3.08 13.64 -10.30
C PRO A 197 2.22 12.40 -10.07
N GLU A 198 0.92 12.61 -9.78
CA GLU A 198 -0.03 11.52 -9.56
C GLU A 198 -0.05 10.52 -10.71
N THR A 199 0.07 10.99 -11.96
CA THR A 199 0.09 10.13 -13.15
C THR A 199 1.32 9.22 -13.20
N THR A 200 2.48 9.73 -12.78
CA THR A 200 3.72 8.96 -12.64
C THR A 200 3.59 7.91 -11.55
N ILE A 201 3.09 8.29 -10.37
CA ILE A 201 2.90 7.36 -9.25
C ILE A 201 1.95 6.23 -9.67
N ARG A 202 0.81 6.55 -10.32
CA ARG A 202 -0.14 5.54 -10.85
C ARG A 202 0.52 4.57 -11.83
N ALA A 203 1.28 5.05 -12.81
CA ALA A 203 1.95 4.18 -13.79
C ALA A 203 2.92 3.21 -13.11
N ASN A 204 3.70 3.67 -12.13
CA ASN A 204 4.61 2.84 -11.36
C ASN A 204 3.86 1.84 -10.46
N VAL A 205 2.78 2.26 -9.80
CA VAL A 205 1.94 1.38 -8.97
C VAL A 205 1.27 0.29 -9.81
N PHE A 206 0.83 0.57 -11.04
CA PHE A 206 0.35 -0.48 -11.96
C PHE A 206 1.42 -1.53 -12.26
N CYS A 207 2.68 -1.12 -12.43
CA CYS A 207 3.79 -2.06 -12.62
C CYS A 207 4.01 -2.91 -11.36
N ILE A 208 4.05 -2.27 -10.18
CA ILE A 208 4.21 -2.97 -8.90
C ILE A 208 3.10 -4.02 -8.70
N ILE A 209 1.84 -3.66 -8.94
CA ILE A 209 0.69 -4.58 -8.83
C ILE A 209 0.81 -5.72 -9.83
N SER A 210 1.08 -5.41 -11.10
CA SER A 210 1.14 -6.38 -12.18
C SER A 210 2.29 -7.39 -11.99
N PHE A 211 3.48 -6.92 -11.61
CA PHE A 211 4.61 -7.76 -11.22
C PHE A 211 4.25 -8.65 -10.03
N THR A 212 3.66 -8.09 -8.97
CA THR A 212 3.31 -8.84 -7.75
C THR A 212 2.30 -9.95 -8.06
N LEU A 213 1.23 -9.63 -8.79
CA LEU A 213 0.23 -10.61 -9.19
C LEU A 213 0.80 -11.65 -10.17
N ASN A 214 1.79 -11.31 -11.00
CA ASN A 214 2.50 -12.30 -11.82
C ASN A 214 3.22 -13.32 -10.94
N ARG A 215 3.96 -12.91 -9.90
CA ARG A 215 4.65 -13.82 -8.98
C ARG A 215 3.69 -14.80 -8.28
N ILE A 216 2.54 -14.29 -7.84
CA ILE A 216 1.49 -15.08 -7.20
C ILE A 216 0.84 -16.04 -8.20
N TYR A 217 0.38 -15.52 -9.35
CA TYR A 217 -0.33 -16.29 -10.36
C TYR A 217 0.51 -17.44 -10.94
N THR A 218 1.81 -17.21 -11.10
CA THR A 218 2.75 -18.20 -11.65
C THR A 218 3.33 -19.11 -10.57
N GLU A 219 2.98 -18.89 -9.30
CA GLU A 219 3.58 -19.55 -8.14
C GLU A 219 5.12 -19.53 -8.20
N TRP A 220 5.72 -18.43 -8.66
CA TRP A 220 7.12 -18.42 -9.13
C TRP A 220 8.11 -19.01 -8.14
N TYR A 221 7.95 -18.68 -6.85
CA TYR A 221 8.78 -19.21 -5.77
C TYR A 221 8.20 -20.47 -5.13
N ARG A 222 6.87 -20.54 -4.96
CA ARG A 222 6.18 -21.71 -4.40
C ARG A 222 6.39 -22.97 -5.23
N GLY A 223 6.25 -22.86 -6.55
CA GLY A 223 6.54 -23.92 -7.52
C GLY A 223 8.01 -24.36 -7.56
N LYS A 224 8.91 -23.57 -6.96
CA LYS A 224 10.33 -23.91 -6.74
C LYS A 224 10.61 -24.45 -5.33
N GLY A 225 9.56 -24.80 -4.58
CA GLY A 225 9.65 -25.33 -3.22
C GLY A 225 9.99 -24.29 -2.15
N LYS A 226 9.84 -22.99 -2.45
CA LYS A 226 10.00 -21.93 -1.44
C LYS A 226 8.69 -21.73 -0.66
N ASN A 227 8.79 -21.21 0.55
CA ASN A 227 7.65 -20.96 1.45
C ASN A 227 7.20 -19.48 1.48
N PHE A 228 7.58 -18.71 0.47
CA PHE A 228 7.26 -17.29 0.29
C PHE A 228 6.82 -17.03 -1.14
N ASP A 229 6.16 -15.89 -1.34
CA ASP A 229 5.53 -15.53 -2.62
C ASP A 229 6.38 -14.55 -3.43
N ILE A 230 7.19 -13.73 -2.74
CA ILE A 230 8.05 -12.71 -3.33
C ILE A 230 9.22 -12.37 -2.39
N THR A 231 10.31 -11.79 -2.93
CA THR A 231 11.46 -11.35 -2.13
C THR A 231 11.54 -9.82 -2.03
N SER A 232 12.34 -9.31 -1.08
CA SER A 232 12.65 -7.88 -0.94
C SER A 232 13.94 -7.46 -1.68
N SER A 233 14.49 -8.33 -2.52
CA SER A 233 15.75 -8.09 -3.23
C SER A 233 15.49 -7.40 -4.55
N THR A 234 15.98 -6.16 -4.71
CA THR A 234 15.81 -5.37 -5.96
C THR A 234 16.34 -6.07 -7.21
N ALA A 235 17.36 -6.93 -7.05
CA ALA A 235 17.90 -7.75 -8.11
C ALA A 235 16.85 -8.71 -8.70
N TYR A 236 15.94 -9.24 -7.89
CA TYR A 236 14.98 -10.27 -8.30
C TYR A 236 13.54 -9.74 -8.34
N ASP A 237 13.13 -8.99 -7.33
CA ASP A 237 11.77 -8.51 -7.10
C ASP A 237 11.80 -7.03 -6.66
N HIS A 238 10.87 -6.60 -5.80
CA HIS A 238 10.78 -5.22 -5.38
C HIS A 238 11.66 -4.92 -4.16
N ALA A 239 12.03 -3.66 -3.97
CA ALA A 239 12.42 -3.20 -2.66
C ALA A 239 11.23 -3.24 -1.70
N PHE A 240 11.44 -3.85 -0.54
CA PHE A 240 10.48 -3.89 0.55
C PHE A 240 11.24 -3.75 1.87
N ASN A 241 10.70 -2.95 2.78
CA ASN A 241 11.27 -2.76 4.12
C ASN A 241 10.17 -2.93 5.16
N TYR A 242 10.20 -4.02 5.92
CA TYR A 242 9.22 -4.24 6.98
C TYR A 242 9.17 -3.03 7.94
N GLY A 243 7.96 -2.56 8.25
CA GLY A 243 7.72 -1.48 9.21
C GLY A 243 8.12 -0.06 8.75
N ARG A 244 8.46 0.16 7.48
CA ARG A 244 8.72 1.53 6.99
C ARG A 244 7.46 2.40 6.98
N ASN A 245 7.64 3.72 7.03
CA ASN A 245 6.58 4.67 6.78
C ASN A 245 6.11 4.65 5.31
N ILE A 246 4.83 4.95 5.11
CA ILE A 246 4.18 5.15 3.80
C ILE A 246 3.79 6.62 3.64
N TYR A 247 3.14 6.97 2.52
CA TYR A 247 2.69 8.33 2.24
C TYR A 247 1.20 8.35 1.86
N ASP A 248 0.47 9.38 2.29
CA ASP A 248 -0.97 9.49 2.03
C ASP A 248 -1.27 9.54 0.52
N SER A 249 -0.46 10.26 -0.26
CA SER A 249 -0.56 10.37 -1.72
C SER A 249 -0.46 9.01 -2.42
N ILE A 250 0.54 8.21 -2.04
CA ILE A 250 0.72 6.84 -2.54
C ILE A 250 -0.41 5.94 -2.06
N SER A 251 -0.80 6.04 -0.79
CA SER A 251 -1.84 5.20 -0.20
C SER A 251 -3.18 5.37 -0.91
N ALA A 252 -3.58 6.61 -1.16
CA ALA A 252 -4.81 6.93 -1.89
C ALA A 252 -4.83 6.31 -3.29
N ILE A 253 -3.70 6.37 -4.02
CA ILE A 253 -3.59 5.76 -5.35
C ILE A 253 -3.70 4.24 -5.25
N VAL A 254 -2.96 3.60 -4.34
CA VAL A 254 -2.99 2.15 -4.18
C VAL A 254 -4.40 1.67 -3.82
N ASP A 255 -5.06 2.32 -2.88
CA ASP A 255 -6.41 1.94 -2.46
C ASP A 255 -7.45 2.06 -3.60
N GLU A 256 -7.20 2.93 -4.58
CA GLU A 256 -8.04 3.06 -5.78
C GLU A 256 -7.80 1.93 -6.81
N ILE A 257 -6.54 1.50 -7.01
CA ILE A 257 -6.17 0.66 -8.16
C ILE A 257 -5.62 -0.73 -7.81
N PHE A 258 -5.55 -1.13 -6.54
CA PHE A 258 -4.88 -2.36 -6.07
C PHE A 258 -5.29 -3.65 -6.79
N SER A 259 -6.51 -3.70 -7.33
CA SER A 259 -7.08 -4.85 -8.04
C SER A 259 -6.86 -4.82 -9.55
N THR A 260 -6.28 -3.76 -10.10
CA THR A 260 -6.10 -3.58 -11.54
C THR A 260 -4.63 -3.74 -11.93
N TYR A 261 -4.38 -4.60 -12.92
CA TYR A 261 -3.05 -4.97 -13.37
C TYR A 261 -2.90 -4.86 -14.88
N VAL A 262 -1.65 -4.74 -15.34
CA VAL A 262 -1.28 -4.76 -16.76
C VAL A 262 -1.24 -6.19 -17.27
N ARG A 263 -1.78 -6.43 -18.46
CA ARG A 263 -1.77 -7.73 -19.15
C ARG A 263 -1.56 -7.53 -20.65
N ARG A 264 -0.93 -8.48 -21.33
CA ARG A 264 -0.90 -8.54 -22.80
C ARG A 264 -2.27 -8.95 -23.34
N ILE A 265 -2.77 -8.29 -24.37
CA ILE A 265 -4.08 -8.59 -24.96
C ILE A 265 -4.11 -10.07 -25.38
N GLY A 266 -5.11 -10.81 -24.88
CA GLY A 266 -5.28 -12.24 -25.16
C GLY A 266 -4.50 -13.19 -24.23
N ASN A 267 -3.57 -12.69 -23.41
CA ASN A 267 -2.89 -13.50 -22.41
C ASN A 267 -3.74 -13.67 -21.15
N LYS A 268 -3.45 -14.70 -20.34
CA LYS A 268 -4.07 -14.91 -19.02
C LYS A 268 -3.25 -14.31 -17.88
N GLN A 269 -1.92 -14.41 -17.98
CA GLN A 269 -1.00 -14.00 -16.93
C GLN A 269 -0.94 -12.47 -16.82
N PRO A 270 -0.90 -11.89 -15.60
CA PRO A 270 -0.45 -10.51 -15.43
C PRO A 270 0.93 -10.35 -16.06
N LEU A 271 1.19 -9.20 -16.69
CA LEU A 271 2.48 -8.92 -17.30
C LEU A 271 3.57 -8.83 -16.21
N LEU A 272 4.71 -9.51 -16.37
CA LEU A 272 5.86 -9.28 -15.51
C LEU A 272 6.51 -7.93 -15.86
N THR A 273 5.93 -6.87 -15.33
CA THR A 273 6.27 -5.45 -15.55
C THR A 273 7.54 -5.08 -14.79
N GLN A 274 8.68 -5.66 -15.19
CA GLN A 274 9.98 -5.22 -14.70
C GLN A 274 10.17 -3.71 -14.97
N TYR A 275 10.89 -3.05 -14.07
CA TYR A 275 11.23 -1.63 -14.12
C TYR A 275 12.60 -1.39 -13.46
N CYS A 276 13.22 -0.25 -13.74
CA CYS A 276 14.47 0.21 -13.11
C CYS A 276 14.49 1.73 -12.97
N ASP A 277 15.48 2.26 -12.26
CA ASP A 277 15.58 3.70 -12.00
C ASP A 277 15.65 4.55 -13.29
N GLY A 278 16.29 4.05 -14.35
CA GLY A 278 16.55 4.78 -15.59
C GLY A 278 17.76 5.72 -15.55
N LYS A 279 18.34 5.94 -14.36
CA LYS A 279 19.47 6.83 -14.09
C LYS A 279 20.79 6.05 -14.00
N ASN A 280 20.87 5.10 -13.07
CA ASN A 280 22.06 4.27 -12.89
C ASN A 280 22.00 3.01 -13.77
N VAL A 281 20.79 2.56 -14.10
CA VAL A 281 20.52 1.39 -14.93
C VAL A 281 19.68 1.79 -16.13
N LYS A 282 20.09 1.39 -17.34
CA LYS A 282 19.27 1.59 -18.54
C LYS A 282 18.26 0.47 -18.68
N CYS A 283 16.99 0.84 -18.86
CA CYS A 283 15.86 -0.05 -19.12
C CYS A 283 15.49 -0.02 -20.62
N PRO A 284 16.03 -0.89 -21.48
CA PRO A 284 15.72 -0.84 -22.91
C PRO A 284 14.27 -1.26 -23.24
N GLU A 285 13.64 -2.12 -22.42
CA GLU A 285 12.31 -2.70 -22.70
C GLU A 285 11.31 -2.54 -21.55
N TRP A 286 11.69 -1.79 -20.52
CA TRP A 286 10.97 -1.71 -19.25
C TRP A 286 10.73 -0.26 -18.87
N LEU A 287 9.79 -0.04 -17.95
CA LEU A 287 9.57 1.28 -17.39
C LEU A 287 10.84 1.80 -16.71
N SER A 288 11.30 2.96 -17.17
CA SER A 288 12.29 3.80 -16.49
C SER A 288 11.53 4.68 -15.49
N GLN A 289 11.87 4.62 -14.21
CA GLN A 289 11.15 5.37 -13.18
C GLN A 289 11.32 6.88 -13.39
N TRP A 290 12.55 7.37 -13.58
CA TRP A 290 12.79 8.78 -13.94
C TRP A 290 12.18 9.17 -15.29
N GLY A 291 12.22 8.27 -16.28
CA GLY A 291 11.59 8.51 -17.57
C GLY A 291 10.06 8.62 -17.48
N SER A 292 9.42 7.80 -16.64
CA SER A 292 7.99 7.87 -16.36
C SER A 292 7.61 9.17 -15.63
N LYS A 293 8.51 9.69 -14.79
CA LYS A 293 8.37 11.01 -14.17
C LYS A 293 8.39 12.12 -15.22
N TYR A 294 9.35 12.07 -16.15
CA TYR A 294 9.42 13.04 -17.25
C TYR A 294 8.15 13.02 -18.13
N LEU A 295 7.64 11.84 -18.49
CA LEU A 295 6.38 11.72 -19.24
C LEU A 295 5.19 12.25 -18.43
N GLY A 296 5.15 11.99 -17.12
CA GLY A 296 4.14 12.55 -16.22
C GLY A 296 4.18 14.07 -16.15
N ASP A 297 5.38 14.68 -16.08
CA ASP A 297 5.55 16.14 -16.14
C ASP A 297 5.03 16.75 -17.46
N GLN A 298 5.08 15.98 -18.56
CA GLN A 298 4.50 16.37 -19.85
C GLN A 298 2.97 16.20 -19.91
N GLY A 299 2.34 15.77 -18.82
CA GLY A 299 0.89 15.56 -18.74
C GLY A 299 0.42 14.25 -19.37
N LYS A 300 1.31 13.28 -19.60
CA LYS A 300 0.90 11.95 -20.08
C LYS A 300 0.05 11.23 -19.04
N LEU A 301 -1.00 10.57 -19.51
CA LEU A 301 -1.85 9.74 -18.69
C LEU A 301 -1.12 8.45 -18.28
N PRO A 302 -1.48 7.82 -17.14
CA PRO A 302 -0.81 6.61 -16.68
C PRO A 302 -0.77 5.49 -17.72
N TYR A 303 -1.86 5.31 -18.46
CA TYR A 303 -1.94 4.27 -19.49
C TYR A 303 -1.05 4.58 -20.70
N GLU A 304 -0.93 5.85 -21.11
CA GLU A 304 0.00 6.26 -22.17
C GLU A 304 1.45 6.02 -21.76
N ILE A 305 1.80 6.26 -20.49
CA ILE A 305 3.13 5.96 -19.94
C ILE A 305 3.39 4.45 -20.02
N LEU A 306 2.42 3.62 -19.63
CA LEU A 306 2.56 2.17 -19.73
C LEU A 306 2.73 1.71 -21.18
N MET A 307 1.94 2.24 -22.12
CA MET A 307 2.05 1.90 -23.55
C MET A 307 3.39 2.35 -24.15
N TYR A 308 3.95 3.47 -23.68
CA TYR A 308 5.27 3.94 -24.11
C TYR A 308 6.36 2.91 -23.82
N TYR A 309 6.32 2.26 -22.65
CA TYR A 309 7.36 1.31 -22.23
C TYR A 309 7.07 -0.13 -22.61
N TYR A 310 5.81 -0.56 -22.52
CA TYR A 310 5.44 -1.94 -22.73
C TYR A 310 4.78 -2.19 -24.10
N GLY A 311 4.53 -1.17 -24.91
CA GLY A 311 3.90 -1.31 -26.23
C GLY A 311 2.38 -1.22 -26.20
N ASN A 312 1.77 -1.28 -27.38
CA ASN A 312 0.33 -1.02 -27.57
C ASN A 312 -0.56 -2.26 -27.43
N ASP A 313 0.04 -3.43 -27.23
CA ASP A 313 -0.61 -4.74 -27.08
C ASP A 313 -0.83 -5.10 -25.60
N ILE A 314 -0.95 -4.09 -24.74
CA ILE A 314 -1.32 -4.23 -23.33
C ILE A 314 -2.76 -3.77 -23.09
N GLU A 315 -3.31 -4.17 -21.96
CA GLU A 315 -4.57 -3.68 -21.41
C GLU A 315 -4.49 -3.61 -19.88
N LEU A 316 -5.31 -2.75 -19.28
CA LEU A 316 -5.55 -2.74 -17.84
C LEU A 316 -6.75 -3.62 -17.53
N VAL A 317 -6.50 -4.67 -16.76
CA VAL A 317 -7.50 -5.67 -16.39
C VAL A 317 -7.70 -5.59 -14.90
N THR A 318 -8.96 -5.51 -14.49
CA THR A 318 -9.27 -5.66 -13.08
C THR A 318 -9.41 -7.14 -12.78
N ALA A 319 -8.76 -7.61 -11.71
CA ALA A 319 -8.87 -9.00 -11.26
C ALA A 319 -10.35 -9.38 -11.15
N GLU A 320 -10.65 -10.65 -11.22
CA GLU A 320 -12.02 -11.10 -11.02
C GLU A 320 -12.25 -11.53 -9.59
N LYS A 321 -11.25 -11.53 -8.69
CA LYS A 321 -11.39 -11.98 -7.29
C LYS A 321 -10.38 -11.26 -6.39
N VAL A 322 -10.76 -11.04 -5.13
CA VAL A 322 -10.03 -10.42 -4.01
C VAL A 322 -10.37 -11.23 -2.78
N GLU A 323 -9.37 -11.87 -2.21
CA GLU A 323 -9.54 -12.68 -1.01
C GLU A 323 -9.64 -11.81 0.25
N GLY A 324 -10.13 -12.38 1.34
CA GLY A 324 -10.24 -11.70 2.64
C GLY A 324 -11.46 -10.80 2.82
N SER A 325 -12.02 -10.24 1.75
CA SER A 325 -13.20 -9.35 1.86
C SER A 325 -14.51 -10.13 2.14
N PRO A 326 -15.27 -9.82 3.21
CA PRO A 326 -16.60 -10.39 3.45
C PRO A 326 -17.63 -10.16 2.33
N GLN A 327 -17.58 -9.02 1.64
CA GLN A 327 -18.55 -8.66 0.61
C GLN A 327 -17.96 -7.77 -0.50
N SER A 328 -18.50 -7.97 -1.70
CA SER A 328 -18.17 -7.20 -2.89
C SER A 328 -18.63 -5.74 -2.82
N TYR A 329 -17.80 -4.82 -3.33
CA TYR A 329 -18.27 -3.48 -3.68
C TYR A 329 -19.45 -3.57 -4.66
N PRO A 330 -20.55 -2.84 -4.43
CA PRO A 330 -21.77 -2.96 -5.24
C PRO A 330 -21.65 -2.42 -6.67
N GLY A 331 -20.51 -1.81 -7.03
CA GLY A 331 -20.25 -1.24 -8.36
C GLY A 331 -20.67 0.23 -8.50
N TYR A 332 -21.10 0.85 -7.41
CA TYR A 332 -21.49 2.26 -7.33
C TYR A 332 -21.26 2.81 -5.92
N ASP A 333 -21.06 4.12 -5.82
CA ASP A 333 -20.77 4.81 -4.56
C ASP A 333 -22.01 4.88 -3.67
N LEU A 334 -21.83 4.70 -2.36
CA LEU A 334 -22.90 4.95 -1.38
C LEU A 334 -22.78 6.37 -0.83
N THR A 335 -23.85 7.14 -0.98
CA THR A 335 -23.94 8.54 -0.55
C THR A 335 -25.31 8.81 0.09
N ILE A 336 -25.54 10.03 0.54
CA ILE A 336 -26.83 10.43 1.13
C ILE A 336 -27.96 10.12 0.14
N GLY A 337 -28.95 9.37 0.61
CA GLY A 337 -30.08 8.89 -0.19
C GLY A 337 -29.90 7.49 -0.79
N SER A 338 -28.70 6.91 -0.75
CA SER A 338 -28.50 5.49 -1.07
C SER A 338 -29.29 4.62 -0.08
N THR A 339 -29.83 3.50 -0.55
CA THR A 339 -30.60 2.56 0.28
C THR A 339 -30.31 1.10 -0.07
N GLY A 340 -30.74 0.19 0.80
CA GLY A 340 -30.71 -1.24 0.55
C GLY A 340 -29.60 -1.98 1.28
N GLU A 341 -29.34 -3.21 0.84
CA GLU A 341 -28.42 -4.12 1.53
C GLU A 341 -26.97 -3.60 1.60
N PRO A 342 -26.38 -2.99 0.56
CA PRO A 342 -25.01 -2.46 0.65
C PRO A 342 -24.84 -1.40 1.74
N VAL A 343 -25.86 -0.55 1.94
CA VAL A 343 -25.87 0.44 3.02
C VAL A 343 -25.94 -0.24 4.38
N ARG A 344 -26.83 -1.23 4.53
CA ARG A 344 -26.96 -2.01 5.77
C ARG A 344 -25.66 -2.71 6.13
N THR A 345 -24.97 -3.30 5.15
CA THR A 345 -23.64 -3.89 5.32
C THR A 345 -22.65 -2.89 5.91
N ILE A 346 -22.52 -1.71 5.32
CA ILE A 346 -21.55 -0.72 5.81
C ILE A 346 -21.94 -0.20 7.20
N GLN A 347 -23.22 0.04 7.45
CA GLN A 347 -23.71 0.41 8.79
C GLN A 347 -23.39 -0.67 9.84
N GLU A 348 -23.50 -1.96 9.48
CA GLU A 348 -23.10 -3.08 10.35
C GLU A 348 -21.60 -3.06 10.65
N GLN A 349 -20.78 -2.98 9.61
CA GLN A 349 -19.33 -3.00 9.72
C GLN A 349 -18.82 -1.78 10.51
N LEU A 350 -19.30 -0.57 10.20
CA LEU A 350 -18.98 0.66 10.94
C LEU A 350 -19.33 0.54 12.42
N ASN A 351 -20.53 0.04 12.76
CA ASN A 351 -20.92 -0.15 14.16
C ASN A 351 -20.03 -1.16 14.90
N ARG A 352 -19.53 -2.19 14.20
CA ARG A 352 -18.59 -3.14 14.80
C ARG A 352 -17.21 -2.53 15.00
N ILE A 353 -16.72 -1.76 14.03
CA ILE A 353 -15.44 -1.05 14.09
C ILE A 353 -15.48 0.01 15.21
N ALA A 354 -16.60 0.72 15.35
CA ALA A 354 -16.81 1.75 16.38
C ALA A 354 -16.69 1.24 17.83
N ARG A 355 -16.72 -0.09 18.05
CA ARG A 355 -16.41 -0.68 19.37
C ARG A 355 -14.94 -0.53 19.74
N ASN A 356 -14.05 -0.54 18.76
CA ASN A 356 -12.61 -0.35 18.91
C ASN A 356 -12.19 1.09 18.59
N TYR A 357 -12.96 1.80 17.76
CA TYR A 357 -12.73 3.18 17.33
C TYR A 357 -13.89 4.09 17.81
N PRO A 358 -13.92 4.50 19.09
CA PRO A 358 -15.07 5.19 19.67
C PRO A 358 -15.33 6.58 19.11
N LEU A 359 -14.38 7.15 18.37
CA LEU A 359 -14.60 8.40 17.63
C LEU A 359 -15.60 8.23 16.49
N ILE A 360 -15.75 7.03 15.92
CA ILE A 360 -16.71 6.76 14.85
C ILE A 360 -18.13 6.72 15.47
N PRO A 361 -19.03 7.64 15.08
CA PRO A 361 -20.42 7.60 15.51
C PRO A 361 -21.10 6.28 15.16
N LYS A 362 -21.87 5.73 16.11
CA LYS A 362 -22.76 4.60 15.83
C LYS A 362 -23.95 5.07 15.00
N VAL A 363 -24.38 4.22 14.08
CA VAL A 363 -25.45 4.50 13.13
C VAL A 363 -26.58 3.48 13.27
N ALA A 364 -27.80 3.84 12.86
CA ALA A 364 -28.86 2.86 12.69
C ALA A 364 -28.51 1.90 11.54
N GLN A 365 -28.89 0.62 11.66
CA GLN A 365 -28.71 -0.40 10.61
C GLN A 365 -30.00 -0.59 9.82
N ASP A 366 -30.59 0.52 9.36
CA ASP A 366 -31.85 0.55 8.66
C ASP A 366 -31.71 0.31 7.14
N GLY A 367 -30.48 0.38 6.61
CA GLY A 367 -30.21 0.34 5.19
C GLY A 367 -30.55 1.65 4.48
N VAL A 368 -30.57 2.79 5.20
CA VAL A 368 -30.77 4.14 4.65
C VAL A 368 -29.55 5.00 4.95
N PHE A 369 -28.88 5.47 3.90
CA PHE A 369 -27.68 6.28 4.04
C PHE A 369 -28.10 7.74 4.26
N GLY A 370 -28.20 8.14 5.53
CA GLY A 370 -28.48 9.52 5.95
C GLY A 370 -27.24 10.28 6.42
N GLU A 371 -27.44 11.51 6.90
CA GLU A 371 -26.37 12.39 7.39
C GLU A 371 -25.52 11.74 8.49
N THR A 372 -26.13 10.97 9.39
CA THR A 372 -25.42 10.24 10.45
C THR A 372 -24.50 9.16 9.90
N THR A 373 -24.88 8.51 8.80
CA THR A 373 -24.01 7.53 8.12
C THR A 373 -22.88 8.24 7.39
N ALA A 374 -23.17 9.35 6.71
CA ALA A 374 -22.16 10.17 6.05
C ALA A 374 -21.09 10.68 7.04
N GLU A 375 -21.50 11.12 8.22
CA GLU A 375 -20.57 11.59 9.25
C GLU A 375 -19.74 10.45 9.86
N ALA A 376 -20.33 9.27 10.05
CA ALA A 376 -19.59 8.08 10.46
C ALA A 376 -18.53 7.67 9.44
N VAL A 377 -18.89 7.72 8.15
CA VAL A 377 -17.97 7.46 7.04
C VAL A 377 -16.86 8.51 6.99
N ARG A 378 -17.19 9.80 7.15
CA ARG A 378 -16.21 10.89 7.16
C ARG A 378 -15.19 10.74 8.30
N THR A 379 -15.66 10.34 9.47
CA THR A 379 -14.81 10.06 10.63
C THR A 379 -13.92 8.84 10.38
N PHE A 380 -14.49 7.75 9.86
CA PHE A 380 -13.74 6.56 9.47
C PHE A 380 -12.63 6.91 8.45
N GLN A 381 -12.99 7.62 7.37
CA GLN A 381 -12.04 8.06 6.35
C GLN A 381 -10.89 8.85 6.94
N GLY A 382 -11.18 9.76 7.88
CA GLY A 382 -10.15 10.53 8.57
C GLY A 382 -9.20 9.71 9.42
N ILE A 383 -9.67 8.66 10.08
CA ILE A 383 -8.85 7.77 10.90
C ILE A 383 -7.89 6.93 10.02
N PHE A 384 -8.35 6.53 8.84
CA PHE A 384 -7.61 5.63 7.95
C PHE A 384 -6.96 6.33 6.75
N SER A 385 -6.74 7.64 6.85
CA SER A 385 -6.02 8.45 5.85
C SER A 385 -6.63 8.41 4.45
N LEU A 386 -7.96 8.33 4.38
CA LEU A 386 -8.74 8.45 3.14
C LEU A 386 -9.29 9.87 3.00
N PRO A 387 -9.64 10.31 1.77
CA PRO A 387 -10.39 11.54 1.55
C PRO A 387 -11.69 11.58 2.37
N LYS A 388 -11.90 12.63 3.17
CA LYS A 388 -13.04 12.79 4.08
C LYS A 388 -14.33 13.24 3.38
N THR A 389 -14.76 12.49 2.37
CA THR A 389 -15.92 12.83 1.53
C THR A 389 -17.25 12.56 2.23
N GLY A 390 -17.30 11.59 3.14
CA GLY A 390 -18.55 11.02 3.68
C GLY A 390 -19.26 10.08 2.69
N VAL A 391 -18.63 9.78 1.55
CA VAL A 391 -19.10 8.87 0.51
C VAL A 391 -18.33 7.56 0.61
N VAL A 392 -19.04 6.42 0.54
CA VAL A 392 -18.39 5.11 0.46
C VAL A 392 -18.15 4.77 -1.00
N ASP A 393 -17.01 5.22 -1.50
CA ASP A 393 -16.46 4.83 -2.81
C ASP A 393 -15.75 3.48 -2.73
N TYR A 394 -15.14 3.06 -3.83
CA TYR A 394 -14.40 1.81 -3.93
C TYR A 394 -13.35 1.65 -2.82
N ALA A 395 -12.47 2.65 -2.65
CA ALA A 395 -11.40 2.62 -1.66
C ALA A 395 -11.96 2.55 -0.23
N THR A 396 -12.98 3.36 0.07
CA THR A 396 -13.61 3.41 1.38
C THR A 396 -14.31 2.10 1.73
N TRP A 397 -15.00 1.46 0.78
CA TRP A 397 -15.64 0.16 0.99
C TRP A 397 -14.63 -0.90 1.42
N TYR A 398 -13.52 -1.05 0.70
CA TYR A 398 -12.52 -2.05 1.04
C TYR A 398 -11.79 -1.73 2.32
N LYS A 399 -11.50 -0.46 2.60
CA LYS A 399 -10.86 -0.13 3.87
C LYS A 399 -11.76 -0.44 5.06
N ILE A 400 -13.07 -0.17 4.96
CA ILE A 400 -14.05 -0.58 5.99
C ILE A 400 -14.03 -2.11 6.14
N SER A 401 -14.01 -2.84 5.03
CA SER A 401 -13.95 -4.30 4.99
C SER A 401 -12.69 -4.86 5.69
N ASP A 402 -11.50 -4.33 5.38
CA ASP A 402 -10.23 -4.78 5.98
C ASP A 402 -10.21 -4.54 7.49
N VAL A 403 -10.60 -3.32 7.90
CA VAL A 403 -10.62 -2.93 9.31
C VAL A 403 -11.63 -3.79 10.06
N TYR A 404 -12.82 -4.02 9.48
CA TYR A 404 -13.82 -4.92 10.05
C TYR A 404 -13.26 -6.34 10.26
N VAL A 405 -12.60 -6.92 9.26
CA VAL A 405 -11.99 -8.25 9.37
C VAL A 405 -10.90 -8.25 10.44
N GLY A 406 -10.03 -7.24 10.46
CA GLY A 406 -8.95 -7.09 11.43
C GLY A 406 -9.42 -6.98 12.88
N VAL A 407 -10.40 -6.11 13.17
CA VAL A 407 -10.89 -5.90 14.54
C VAL A 407 -11.78 -7.03 15.05
N THR A 408 -12.33 -7.84 14.14
CA THR A 408 -13.17 -8.99 14.50
C THR A 408 -12.39 -10.27 14.67
N ARG A 409 -11.13 -10.33 14.21
CA ARG A 409 -10.32 -11.56 14.10
C ARG A 409 -11.05 -12.68 13.36
N ILE A 410 -12.05 -12.32 12.56
CA ILE A 410 -12.84 -13.31 11.84
C ILE A 410 -11.95 -14.03 10.82
N ALA A 411 -10.87 -13.40 10.31
CA ALA A 411 -9.84 -14.08 9.52
C ALA A 411 -9.18 -15.27 10.25
N GLU A 412 -8.92 -15.15 11.57
CA GLU A 412 -8.34 -16.23 12.39
C GLU A 412 -9.35 -17.36 12.65
N LEU A 413 -10.66 -17.04 12.69
CA LEU A 413 -11.76 -18.00 12.89
C LEU A 413 -12.24 -18.66 11.58
N ARG A 414 -11.89 -18.11 10.41
CA ARG A 414 -12.39 -18.48 9.07
C ARG A 414 -11.57 -19.54 8.33
N GLY A 415 -10.80 -20.38 9.02
CA GLY A 415 -9.99 -21.45 8.41
C GLY A 415 -10.73 -22.51 7.56
N ALA A 416 -11.97 -22.28 7.11
CA ALA A 416 -12.78 -23.25 6.37
C ALA A 416 -13.73 -22.70 5.29
N THR A 417 -13.72 -21.42 4.89
CA THR A 417 -14.60 -20.97 3.78
C THR A 417 -13.93 -19.98 2.83
N ASN A 418 -13.53 -20.47 1.65
CA ASN A 418 -13.16 -19.65 0.49
C ASN A 418 -14.39 -18.88 0.00
N ARG A 419 -14.44 -17.58 0.29
CA ARG A 419 -15.40 -16.68 -0.35
C ARG A 419 -14.69 -15.94 -1.47
N ILE A 420 -15.23 -16.13 -2.66
CA ILE A 420 -14.70 -15.67 -3.93
C ILE A 420 -15.42 -14.36 -4.28
N PHE A 421 -14.66 -13.28 -4.50
CA PHE A 421 -15.13 -11.95 -4.86
C PHE A 421 -15.12 -11.71 -6.39
N VAL A 422 -15.72 -10.61 -6.90
CA VAL A 422 -15.51 -10.02 -8.25
C VAL A 422 -15.38 -8.49 -8.18
N PRO A 423 -14.21 -7.88 -8.47
CA PRO A 423 -14.07 -6.43 -8.47
C PRO A 423 -14.74 -5.68 -9.59
N PRO A 424 -15.30 -4.49 -9.28
CA PRO A 424 -15.69 -3.53 -10.31
C PRO A 424 -14.46 -3.13 -11.11
N VAL A 425 -14.65 -2.88 -12.41
CA VAL A 425 -13.61 -2.25 -13.22
C VAL A 425 -13.29 -0.89 -12.62
N ALA A 426 -12.01 -0.60 -12.36
CA ALA A 426 -11.59 0.71 -11.86
C ALA A 426 -12.26 1.83 -12.69
N PRO A 427 -12.86 2.85 -12.06
CA PRO A 427 -13.52 3.92 -12.80
C PRO A 427 -12.49 4.56 -13.72
N ARG A 428 -12.67 4.38 -15.03
CA ARG A 428 -12.02 5.25 -16.00
C ARG A 428 -12.50 6.66 -15.65
N LYS A 429 -11.62 7.53 -15.18
CA LYS A 429 -11.89 8.98 -15.15
C LYS A 429 -11.97 9.47 -16.60
N ASP A 430 -12.99 9.05 -17.33
CA ASP A 430 -13.28 9.52 -18.68
C ASP A 430 -14.78 9.42 -18.90
N ASN A 431 -15.46 10.53 -18.62
CA ASN A 431 -16.70 10.89 -19.29
C ASN A 431 -16.43 11.54 -20.66
N ASP A 432 -15.25 11.31 -21.27
CA ASP A 432 -14.95 11.79 -22.61
C ASP A 432 -14.53 10.65 -23.54
N ILE A 433 -15.54 10.23 -24.29
CA ILE A 433 -15.52 9.28 -25.40
C ILE A 433 -14.61 9.81 -26.51
N LYS A 434 -13.40 9.23 -26.67
CA LYS A 434 -12.77 9.04 -27.99
C LYS A 434 -11.88 7.79 -28.02
N ILE A 435 -12.50 6.62 -27.90
CA ILE A 435 -11.93 5.38 -28.46
C ILE A 435 -12.92 4.89 -29.52
N PRO A 436 -12.52 4.78 -30.80
CA PRO A 436 -13.42 4.38 -31.87
C PRO A 436 -13.96 2.97 -31.62
N SER A 437 -15.29 2.83 -31.72
CA SER A 437 -15.97 1.55 -31.76
C SER A 437 -15.77 0.90 -33.13
N PHE A 438 -15.32 -0.35 -33.13
CA PHE A 438 -15.53 -1.23 -34.27
C PHE A 438 -16.69 -2.17 -33.91
N TYR A 439 -17.78 -2.02 -34.66
CA TYR A 439 -18.87 -2.98 -34.66
C TYR A 439 -18.41 -4.25 -35.39
N TYR A 440 -18.77 -5.42 -34.85
CA TYR A 440 -18.91 -6.64 -35.67
C TYR A 440 -20.27 -6.64 -36.33
#